data_AF-A0A6G2VZE6-F1
#
_entry.id   AF-A0A6G2VZE6-F1
#
_cell.length_a   1.000
_cell.length_b   1.000
_cell.length_c   1.000
_cell.angle_alpha   90.00
_cell.angle_beta   90.00
_cell.angle_gamma   90.00
#
_symmetry.space_group_name_H-M   'P 1'
#
loop_
_entity.id
_entity.type
_entity.pdbx_description
1 polymer ?
#
loop_
_entity_poly.entity_id
_entity_poly.type
_entity_poly.pdbx_seq_one_letter_code
_entity_poly.pdbx_strand_id
1 'polypeptide(L)'
;METIRNWLLPLLLAAGQGVLLWSGGDLGAPALTVVLCASALETAALGYRRTAPVRALACTLVALVLGGFAAPDGWLGSGPLIALYSVAVRCPLPVTAWAMAGGVGVEWAVTAVQRGPGAPAAAEMGVCLAGYALCAGLGETRRQWLAGRLSATRRLAGAEHSRRVAG
;
A
#
# COMPACT_ATOMS: atom_id res chain seq x y z
N MET A 1 -13.95 -14.21 -11.07
CA MET A 1 -13.21 -14.51 -9.81
C MET A 1 -12.14 -13.48 -9.46
N GLU A 2 -11.42 -12.89 -10.40
CA GLU A 2 -10.34 -11.93 -10.09
C GLU A 2 -10.83 -10.63 -9.43
N THR A 3 -12.02 -10.17 -9.78
CA THR A 3 -12.64 -8.95 -9.21
C THR A 3 -12.91 -9.14 -7.71
N ILE A 4 -13.55 -10.24 -7.31
CA ILE A 4 -13.86 -10.54 -5.89
C ILE A 4 -12.56 -10.62 -5.06
N ARG A 5 -11.51 -11.25 -5.60
CA ARG A 5 -10.20 -11.34 -4.92
C ARG A 5 -9.49 -9.99 -4.78
N ASN A 6 -9.78 -9.03 -5.66
CA ASN A 6 -9.23 -7.67 -5.53
C ASN A 6 -9.86 -6.89 -4.39
N TRP A 7 -11.16 -7.10 -4.17
CA TRP A 7 -11.95 -6.40 -3.19
C TRP A 7 -11.85 -6.97 -1.78
N LEU A 8 -11.49 -8.26 -1.62
CA LEU A 8 -11.33 -8.91 -0.31
C LEU A 8 -10.44 -8.12 0.66
N LEU A 9 -9.26 -7.69 0.21
CA LEU A 9 -8.30 -7.00 1.05
C LEU A 9 -8.76 -5.56 1.45
N PRO A 10 -9.26 -4.72 0.51
CA PRO A 10 -9.92 -3.47 0.87
C PRO A 10 -11.08 -3.64 1.84
N LEU A 11 -11.92 -4.68 1.64
CA LEU A 11 -13.06 -4.96 2.52
C LEU A 11 -12.62 -5.38 3.92
N LEU A 12 -11.55 -6.16 4.02
CA LEU A 12 -10.98 -6.57 5.30
C LEU A 12 -10.43 -5.35 6.07
N LEU A 13 -9.78 -4.42 5.38
CA LEU A 13 -9.31 -3.17 5.98
C LEU A 13 -10.47 -2.28 6.44
N ALA A 14 -11.49 -2.11 5.60
CA ALA A 14 -12.69 -1.36 5.96
C ALA A 14 -13.40 -1.98 7.16
N ALA A 15 -13.47 -3.31 7.23
CA ALA A 15 -14.02 -4.02 8.38
C ALA A 15 -13.15 -3.83 9.64
N GLY A 16 -11.83 -3.95 9.52
CA GLY A 16 -10.90 -3.70 10.64
C GLY A 16 -11.01 -2.27 11.17
N GLN A 17 -11.14 -1.29 10.28
CA GLN A 17 -11.34 0.10 10.65
C GLN A 17 -12.70 0.32 11.32
N GLY A 18 -13.76 -0.33 10.84
CA GLY A 18 -15.07 -0.32 11.50
C GLY A 18 -15.04 -0.88 12.93
N VAL A 19 -14.28 -1.94 13.16
CA VAL A 19 -14.08 -2.51 14.51
C VAL A 19 -13.34 -1.53 15.41
N LEU A 20 -12.28 -0.88 14.93
CA LEU A 20 -11.55 0.11 15.72
C LEU A 20 -12.39 1.34 16.04
N LEU A 21 -13.17 1.82 15.08
CA LEU A 21 -14.14 2.92 15.28
C LEU A 21 -15.21 2.56 16.30
N TRP A 22 -15.63 1.30 16.36
CA TRP A 22 -16.59 0.83 17.36
C TRP A 22 -15.96 0.72 18.76
N SER A 23 -14.67 0.39 18.84
CA SER A 23 -13.93 0.28 20.11
C SER A 23 -13.33 1.59 20.62
N GLY A 24 -13.13 2.57 19.73
CA GLY A 24 -12.60 3.90 20.04
C GLY A 24 -13.72 4.79 20.54
N GLY A 25 -13.45 5.55 21.61
CA GLY A 25 -14.44 6.42 22.27
C GLY A 25 -15.09 7.47 21.34
N ASP A 26 -16.08 8.19 21.86
CA ASP A 26 -16.93 9.13 21.12
C ASP A 26 -16.13 10.14 20.28
N LEU A 27 -15.98 9.82 18.98
CA LEU A 27 -15.53 10.76 17.97
C LEU A 27 -16.68 11.74 17.71
N GLY A 28 -16.39 13.05 17.77
CA GLY A 28 -17.38 14.04 17.34
C GLY A 28 -17.83 13.80 15.90
N ALA A 29 -19.09 14.09 15.60
CA ALA A 29 -19.69 13.95 14.26
C ALA A 29 -18.80 14.42 13.08
N PRO A 30 -18.08 15.57 13.14
CA PRO A 30 -17.19 15.96 12.05
C PRO A 30 -15.97 15.01 11.90
N ALA A 31 -15.36 14.57 13.00
CA ALA A 31 -14.22 13.66 12.97
C ALA A 31 -14.63 12.28 12.42
N LEU A 32 -15.77 11.76 12.88
CA LEU A 32 -16.34 10.51 12.35
C LEU A 32 -16.57 10.59 10.84
N THR A 33 -17.12 11.71 10.36
CA THR A 33 -17.35 11.93 8.93
C THR A 33 -16.04 11.89 8.14
N VAL A 34 -14.99 12.57 8.63
CA VAL A 34 -13.67 12.57 7.99
C VAL A 34 -13.07 11.17 7.95
N VAL A 35 -13.16 10.42 9.05
CA VAL A 35 -12.65 9.04 9.12
C VAL A 35 -13.38 8.14 8.12
N LEU A 36 -14.72 8.20 8.06
CA LEU A 36 -15.51 7.42 7.10
C LEU A 36 -15.16 7.77 5.65
N CYS A 37 -15.01 9.06 5.33
CA CYS A 37 -14.59 9.52 4.01
C CYS A 37 -13.18 9.02 3.67
N ALA A 38 -12.24 9.10 4.61
CA ALA A 38 -10.88 8.61 4.42
C ALA A 38 -10.86 7.09 4.19
N SER A 39 -11.65 6.32 4.95
CA SER A 39 -11.75 4.87 4.77
C SER A 39 -12.39 4.47 3.45
N ALA A 40 -13.43 5.19 3.01
CA ALA A 40 -14.03 4.99 1.71
C ALA A 40 -13.02 5.31 0.58
N LEU A 41 -12.27 6.40 0.71
CA LEU A 41 -11.22 6.77 -0.23
C LEU A 41 -10.11 5.71 -0.31
N GLU A 42 -9.63 5.22 0.83
CA GLU A 42 -8.61 4.18 0.90
C GLU A 42 -9.10 2.87 0.26
N THR A 43 -10.33 2.47 0.56
CA THR A 43 -10.98 1.27 -0.01
C THR A 43 -11.09 1.37 -1.53
N ALA A 44 -11.57 2.51 -2.03
CA ALA A 44 -11.69 2.76 -3.46
C ALA A 44 -10.30 2.78 -4.14
N ALA A 45 -9.32 3.47 -3.55
CA ALA A 45 -7.95 3.54 -4.05
C ALA A 45 -7.32 2.15 -4.16
N LEU A 46 -7.47 1.31 -3.13
CA LEU A 46 -6.98 -0.07 -3.14
C LEU A 46 -7.74 -0.94 -4.14
N GLY A 47 -9.00 -0.66 -4.45
CA GLY A 47 -9.74 -1.28 -5.55
C GLY A 47 -9.07 -1.06 -6.90
N TYR A 48 -8.53 0.15 -7.13
CA TYR A 48 -7.83 0.53 -8.37
C TYR A 48 -6.32 0.24 -8.37
N ARG A 49 -5.77 -0.38 -7.31
CA ARG A 49 -4.32 -0.62 -7.17
C ARG A 49 -3.67 -1.41 -8.31
N ARG A 50 -4.46 -2.19 -9.06
CA ARG A 50 -3.95 -2.99 -10.19
C ARG A 50 -3.84 -2.20 -11.49
N THR A 51 -4.68 -1.20 -11.70
CA THR A 51 -4.71 -0.39 -12.93
C THR A 51 -3.88 0.88 -12.79
N ALA A 52 -3.86 1.49 -11.61
CA ALA A 52 -3.12 2.73 -11.34
C ALA A 52 -2.43 2.69 -9.96
N PRO A 53 -1.35 1.91 -9.79
CA PRO A 53 -0.71 1.68 -8.48
C PRO A 53 -0.18 2.96 -7.82
N VAL A 54 0.38 3.90 -8.59
CA VAL A 54 0.89 5.18 -8.06
C VAL A 54 -0.24 6.08 -7.59
N ARG A 55 -1.35 6.15 -8.35
CA ARG A 55 -2.54 6.92 -7.93
C ARG A 55 -3.17 6.32 -6.69
N ALA A 56 -3.22 4.99 -6.60
CA ALA A 56 -3.68 4.30 -5.41
C ALA A 56 -2.83 4.67 -4.18
N LEU A 57 -1.50 4.66 -4.31
CA LEU A 57 -0.60 5.09 -3.24
C LEU A 57 -0.86 6.53 -2.80
N ALA A 58 -0.95 7.46 -3.76
CA ALA A 58 -1.22 8.86 -3.46
C ALA A 58 -2.55 9.03 -2.68
N CYS A 59 -3.62 8.36 -3.12
CA CYS A 59 -4.90 8.39 -2.42
C CYS A 59 -4.83 7.77 -1.01
N THR A 60 -4.09 6.66 -0.83
CA THR A 60 -3.92 6.06 0.50
C THR A 60 -3.11 6.96 1.44
N LEU A 61 -2.15 7.73 0.92
CA LEU A 61 -1.41 8.73 1.71
C LEU A 61 -2.30 9.90 2.13
N VAL A 62 -3.17 10.37 1.23
CA VAL A 62 -4.18 11.39 1.59
C VAL A 62 -5.13 10.87 2.67
N ALA A 63 -5.61 9.63 2.53
CA ALA A 63 -6.45 9.00 3.55
C ALA A 63 -5.71 8.85 4.90
N LEU A 64 -4.44 8.47 4.88
CA LEU A 64 -3.59 8.40 6.08
C LEU A 64 -3.52 9.75 6.80
N VAL A 65 -3.25 10.84 6.06
CA VAL A 65 -3.16 12.18 6.65
C VAL A 65 -4.52 12.57 7.25
N LEU A 66 -5.61 12.48 6.49
CA LEU A 66 -6.94 12.86 6.95
C LEU A 66 -7.39 12.04 8.17
N GLY A 67 -7.23 10.73 8.08
CA GLY A 67 -7.62 9.80 9.12
C GLY A 67 -6.79 9.92 10.38
N GLY A 68 -5.47 10.06 10.24
CA GLY A 68 -4.54 10.22 11.36
C GLY A 68 -4.76 11.52 12.13
N PHE A 69 -5.17 12.62 11.48
CA PHE A 69 -5.52 13.86 12.18
C PHE A 69 -6.93 13.82 12.78
N ALA A 70 -7.87 13.11 12.17
CA ALA A 70 -9.24 13.00 12.69
C ALA A 70 -9.37 11.99 13.85
N ALA A 71 -8.56 10.94 13.85
CA ALA A 71 -8.54 9.90 14.88
C ALA A 71 -7.10 9.39 15.13
N PRO A 72 -6.28 10.14 15.91
CA PRO A 72 -4.87 9.83 16.13
C PRO A 72 -4.60 8.42 16.70
N ASP A 73 -5.50 7.95 17.57
CA ASP A 73 -5.36 6.66 18.25
C ASP A 73 -6.18 5.53 17.59
N GLY A 74 -7.01 5.85 16.60
CA GLY A 74 -8.00 4.93 16.02
C GLY A 74 -7.82 4.61 14.54
N TRP A 75 -6.84 5.21 13.87
CA TRP A 75 -6.65 5.06 12.43
C TRP A 75 -5.66 3.93 12.05
N LEU A 76 -6.13 2.92 11.30
CA LEU A 76 -5.24 1.91 10.69
C LEU A 76 -4.44 2.51 9.53
N GLY A 77 -3.23 2.98 9.81
CA GLY A 77 -2.29 3.52 8.81
C GLY A 77 -1.67 2.50 7.84
N SER A 78 -2.33 1.39 7.52
CA SER A 78 -1.73 0.27 6.78
C SER A 78 -1.89 0.34 5.24
N GLY A 79 -2.83 1.14 4.72
CA GLY A 79 -3.06 1.31 3.28
C GLY A 79 -1.84 1.67 2.44
N PRO A 80 -1.00 2.63 2.86
CA PRO A 80 0.19 3.02 2.13
C PRO A 80 1.17 1.86 1.88
N LEU A 81 1.36 0.96 2.85
CA LEU A 81 2.24 -0.21 2.71
C LEU A 81 1.72 -1.18 1.63
N ILE A 82 0.40 -1.41 1.60
CA ILE A 82 -0.25 -2.28 0.61
C ILE A 82 -0.18 -1.65 -0.80
N ALA A 83 -0.39 -0.35 -0.89
CA ALA A 83 -0.29 0.38 -2.14
C ALA A 83 1.16 0.41 -2.64
N LEU A 84 2.15 0.62 -1.75
CA LEU A 84 3.57 0.56 -2.09
C LEU A 84 3.99 -0.82 -2.57
N TYR A 85 3.53 -1.89 -1.92
CA TYR A 85 3.77 -3.25 -2.42
C TYR A 85 3.24 -3.42 -3.85
N SER A 86 2.06 -2.86 -4.13
CA SER A 86 1.47 -2.91 -5.48
C SER A 86 2.29 -2.11 -6.51
N VAL A 87 2.86 -0.97 -6.11
CA VAL A 87 3.82 -0.19 -6.91
C VAL A 87 5.09 -1.02 -7.14
N ALA A 88 5.69 -1.57 -6.10
CA ALA A 88 6.94 -2.34 -6.18
C ALA A 88 6.83 -3.57 -7.11
N VAL A 89 5.69 -4.24 -7.13
CA VAL A 89 5.45 -5.39 -8.03
C VAL A 89 5.26 -4.97 -9.49
N ARG A 90 4.72 -3.77 -9.76
CA ARG A 90 4.20 -3.38 -11.09
C ARG A 90 4.97 -2.25 -11.78
N CYS A 91 5.70 -1.44 -11.03
CA CYS A 91 6.40 -0.25 -11.51
C CYS A 91 7.92 -0.48 -11.53
N PRO A 92 8.66 0.32 -12.32
CA PRO A 92 10.11 0.24 -12.34
C PRO A 92 10.72 0.72 -11.02
N LEU A 93 11.89 0.18 -10.67
CA LEU A 93 12.66 0.49 -9.47
C LEU A 93 12.76 1.99 -9.10
N PRO A 94 13.07 2.93 -10.01
CA PRO A 94 13.11 4.35 -9.66
C PRO A 94 11.77 4.88 -9.17
N VAL A 95 10.64 4.45 -9.75
CA VAL A 95 9.30 4.86 -9.32
C VAL A 95 9.00 4.31 -7.94
N THR A 96 9.38 3.06 -7.66
CA THR A 96 9.24 2.45 -6.33
C THR A 96 10.07 3.18 -5.28
N ALA A 97 11.31 3.58 -5.61
CA ALA A 97 12.17 4.34 -4.70
C ALA A 97 11.59 5.72 -4.38
N TRP A 98 11.12 6.46 -5.40
CA TRP A 98 10.45 7.75 -5.20
C TRP A 98 9.14 7.61 -4.41
N ALA A 99 8.34 6.58 -4.71
CA ALA A 99 7.13 6.27 -3.98
C ALA A 99 7.40 5.93 -2.51
N MET A 100 8.45 5.16 -2.24
CA MET A 100 8.90 4.82 -0.90
C MET A 100 9.35 6.07 -0.14
N ALA A 101 10.23 6.88 -0.74
CA ALA A 101 10.71 8.11 -0.15
C ALA A 101 9.56 9.09 0.15
N GLY A 102 8.60 9.22 -0.78
CA GLY A 102 7.41 10.03 -0.58
C GLY A 102 6.53 9.53 0.56
N GLY A 103 6.25 8.23 0.63
CA GLY A 103 5.42 7.65 1.70
C GLY A 103 6.06 7.78 3.08
N VAL A 104 7.34 7.43 3.19
CA VAL A 104 8.13 7.60 4.43
C VAL A 104 8.18 9.07 4.84
N GLY A 105 8.42 9.99 3.89
CA GLY A 105 8.46 11.42 4.15
C GLY A 105 7.13 11.98 4.67
N VAL A 106 6.00 11.53 4.11
CA VAL A 106 4.66 11.91 4.59
C VAL A 106 4.42 11.37 6.00
N GLU A 107 4.71 10.09 6.27
CA GLU A 107 4.54 9.51 7.61
C GLU A 107 5.40 10.22 8.66
N TRP A 108 6.67 10.47 8.35
CA TRP A 108 7.56 11.21 9.24
C TRP A 108 7.07 12.63 9.50
N ALA A 109 6.56 13.32 8.48
CA ALA A 109 5.99 14.65 8.64
C ALA A 109 4.75 14.63 9.54
N VAL A 110 3.83 13.67 9.36
CA VAL A 110 2.66 13.51 10.23
C VAL A 110 3.09 13.22 11.67
N THR A 111 4.02 12.28 11.88
CA THR A 111 4.54 11.95 13.22
C THR A 111 5.19 13.17 13.88
N ALA A 112 6.00 13.93 13.14
CA ALA A 112 6.64 15.13 13.65
C ALA A 112 5.62 16.22 14.05
N VAL A 113 4.55 16.39 13.28
CA VAL A 113 3.49 17.36 13.59
C VAL A 113 2.65 16.93 14.80
N GLN A 114 2.31 15.63 14.90
CA GLN A 114 1.43 15.14 15.97
C GLN A 114 2.15 14.95 17.32
N ARG A 115 3.41 14.49 17.31
CA ARG A 115 4.14 14.10 18.53
C ARG A 115 5.34 14.98 18.84
N GLY A 116 5.76 15.85 17.93
CA GLY A 116 6.98 16.65 18.06
C GLY A 116 8.27 15.83 17.89
N PRO A 117 9.42 16.51 17.74
CA PRO A 117 10.72 15.84 17.60
C PRO A 117 11.19 15.28 18.96
N GLY A 118 11.32 13.97 19.07
CA GLY A 118 11.81 13.30 20.29
C GLY A 118 12.34 11.89 20.04
N ALA A 119 13.06 11.34 21.02
CA ALA A 119 13.57 9.96 20.99
C ALA A 119 12.52 8.87 20.66
N PRO A 120 11.29 8.90 21.21
CA PRO A 120 10.26 7.93 20.79
C PRO A 120 9.86 8.08 19.32
N ALA A 121 9.83 9.31 18.78
CA ALA A 121 9.54 9.54 17.37
C ALA A 121 10.61 8.96 16.44
N ALA A 122 11.89 8.99 16.84
CA ALA A 122 12.98 8.42 16.05
C ALA A 122 12.86 6.88 15.90
N ALA A 123 12.44 6.19 16.96
CA ALA A 123 12.21 4.75 16.91
C ALA A 123 11.03 4.40 15.98
N GLU A 124 9.92 5.13 16.08
CA GLU A 124 8.75 4.97 15.19
C GLU A 124 9.11 5.22 13.72
N MET A 125 9.89 6.28 13.45
CA MET A 125 10.39 6.59 12.11
C MET A 125 11.24 5.45 11.54
N GLY A 126 12.07 4.82 12.37
CA GLY A 126 12.87 3.65 12.00
C GLY A 126 12.02 2.42 11.67
N VAL A 127 10.98 2.14 12.48
CA VAL A 127 10.03 1.04 12.23
C VAL A 127 9.24 1.27 10.93
N CYS A 128 8.76 2.50 10.72
CA CYS A 128 8.11 2.92 9.47
C CYS A 128 9.03 2.64 8.27
N LEU A 129 10.27 3.14 8.30
CA LEU A 129 11.23 2.94 7.22
C LEU A 129 11.47 1.45 6.95
N ALA A 130 11.61 0.64 7.99
CA ALA A 130 11.80 -0.81 7.88
C ALA A 130 10.58 -1.48 7.21
N GLY A 131 9.35 -1.10 7.59
CA GLY A 131 8.12 -1.59 6.97
C GLY A 131 8.06 -1.28 5.47
N TYR A 132 8.35 -0.05 5.08
CA TYR A 132 8.40 0.37 3.68
C TYR A 132 9.49 -0.38 2.90
N ALA A 133 10.68 -0.54 3.47
CA ALA A 133 11.79 -1.26 2.86
C ALA A 133 11.45 -2.74 2.63
N LEU A 134 10.82 -3.39 3.62
CA LEU A 134 10.35 -4.77 3.51
C LEU A 134 9.30 -4.90 2.40
N CYS A 135 8.31 -4.01 2.33
CA CYS A 135 7.29 -4.03 1.28
C CYS A 135 7.89 -3.82 -0.12
N ALA A 136 8.84 -2.89 -0.26
CA ALA A 136 9.54 -2.65 -1.52
C ALA A 136 10.38 -3.87 -1.94
N GLY A 137 11.14 -4.47 -1.02
CA GLY A 137 11.94 -5.67 -1.27
C GLY A 137 11.10 -6.90 -1.64
N LEU A 138 10.01 -7.15 -0.91
CA LEU A 138 9.07 -8.23 -1.23
C LEU A 138 8.38 -8.02 -2.60
N GLY A 139 8.14 -6.77 -2.99
CA GLY A 139 7.59 -6.45 -4.29
C GLY A 139 8.58 -6.72 -5.44
N GLU A 140 9.83 -6.29 -5.27
CA GLU A 140 10.89 -6.47 -6.27
C GLU A 140 11.27 -7.95 -6.44
N THR A 141 11.42 -8.71 -5.34
CA THR A 141 11.66 -10.17 -5.40
C THR A 141 10.54 -10.89 -6.17
N ARG A 142 9.28 -10.53 -5.92
CA ARG A 142 8.14 -11.08 -6.66
C ARG A 142 8.17 -10.69 -8.13
N ARG A 143 8.54 -9.45 -8.45
CA ARG A 143 8.67 -8.96 -9.83
C ARG A 143 9.73 -9.75 -10.60
N GLN A 144 10.91 -9.97 -9.98
CA GLN A 144 11.99 -10.77 -10.57
C GLN A 144 11.57 -12.22 -10.80
N TRP A 145 10.88 -12.82 -9.82
CA TRP A 145 10.37 -14.19 -9.96
C TRP A 145 9.37 -14.34 -11.11
N LEU A 146 8.46 -13.37 -11.28
CA LEU A 146 7.52 -13.35 -12.40
C LEU A 146 8.22 -13.16 -13.74
N ALA A 147 9.22 -12.27 -13.81
CA ALA A 147 10.03 -12.07 -15.01
C ALA A 147 10.79 -13.35 -15.40
N GLY A 148 11.36 -14.04 -14.41
CA GLY A 148 12.01 -15.34 -14.59
C GLY A 148 11.06 -16.39 -15.17
N ARG A 149 9.86 -16.52 -14.62
CA ARG A 149 8.84 -17.45 -15.14
C ARG A 149 8.42 -17.16 -16.58
N LEU A 150 8.20 -15.88 -16.92
CA LEU A 150 7.86 -15.48 -18.28
C LEU A 150 9.00 -15.75 -19.27
N SER A 151 10.25 -15.60 -18.83
CA SER A 151 11.41 -15.93 -19.67
C SER A 151 11.50 -17.43 -19.93
N ALA A 152 11.23 -18.26 -18.92
CA ALA A 152 11.24 -19.72 -19.04
C ALA A 152 10.13 -20.23 -19.97
N THR A 153 8.91 -19.71 -19.85
CA THR A 153 7.79 -20.09 -20.74
C THR A 153 8.06 -19.69 -22.20
N ARG A 154 8.65 -18.51 -22.44
CA ARG A 154 9.05 -18.10 -23.80
C ARG A 154 10.11 -19.02 -24.41
N ARG A 155 11.09 -19.45 -23.60
CA ARG A 155 12.12 -20.41 -24.06
C ARG A 155 11.51 -21.77 -24.41
N LEU A 156 10.58 -22.27 -23.60
CA LEU A 156 9.85 -23.52 -23.88
C LEU A 156 9.02 -23.41 -25.16
N ALA A 157 8.24 -22.34 -25.32
CA ALA A 157 7.46 -22.09 -26.53
C ALA A 157 8.34 -21.97 -27.79
N GLY A 158 9.51 -21.33 -27.67
CA GLY A 158 10.50 -21.26 -28.74
C GLY A 158 11.05 -22.64 -29.12
N ALA A 159 11.39 -23.47 -28.14
CA ALA A 159 11.89 -24.82 -28.38
C ALA A 159 10.83 -25.74 -29.03
N GLU A 160 9.56 -25.64 -28.62
CA GLU A 160 8.46 -26.36 -29.26
C GLU A 160 8.23 -25.90 -30.70
N HIS A 161 8.32 -24.59 -30.98
CA HIS A 161 8.18 -24.06 -32.32
C HIS A 161 9.30 -24.56 -33.25
N SER A 162 10.56 -24.51 -32.81
CA SER A 162 11.69 -25.05 -33.56
C SER A 162 11.55 -26.56 -33.84
N ARG A 163 11.02 -27.33 -32.88
CA ARG A 163 10.76 -28.76 -33.06
C ARG A 163 9.68 -29.04 -34.10
N ARG A 164 8.64 -28.20 -34.19
CA ARG A 164 7.56 -28.33 -35.19
C ARG A 164 7.98 -27.93 -36.60
N VAL A 165 8.99 -27.07 -36.75
CA VAL A 165 9.48 -26.60 -38.06
C VAL A 165 10.55 -27.56 -38.63
N ALA A 166 11.26 -28.29 -37.78
CA ALA A 166 12.35 -29.19 -38.17
C ALA A 166 11.93 -30.65 -38.44
N GLY A 167 10.66 -31.00 -38.22
CA GLY A 167 10.10 -32.33 -38.50
C GLY A 167 9.01 -32.23 -39.56
#